data_AF-A0A7C5WME8-F1
#
_entry.id   AF-A0A7C5WME8-F1
#
_cell.length_a   1.000
_cell.length_b   1.000
_cell.length_c   1.000
_cell.angle_alpha   90.00
_cell.angle_beta   90.00
_cell.angle_gamma   90.00
#
_symmetry.space_group_name_H-M   'P 1'
#
loop_
_entity.id
_entity.type
_entity.pdbx_description
1 polymer ?
#
loop_
_entity_poly.entity_id
_entity_poly.type
_entity_poly.pdbx_seq_one_letter_code
_entity_poly.pdbx_strand_id
1 'polypeptide(L)'
;VGVNQEQVRESGREVATIRVEMADVDRAVLDDATEGFVKIHYRRGSDRIVGATIVAARAGELISGISVAMHAGAGLSTLSRSIHPYPTRGEVLRRAGDGWNRTRLSPRLKRVFDAWLRWQRR
;
A
#
# COMPACT_ATOMS: atom_id res chain seq x y z
N VAL A 1 -11.59 -6.82 4.83
CA VAL A 1 -12.53 -6.98 3.68
C VAL A 1 -11.86 -7.81 2.59
N GLY A 2 -12.64 -8.52 1.76
CA GLY A 2 -12.08 -9.39 0.73
C GLY A 2 -11.41 -10.65 1.29
N VAL A 3 -10.42 -11.18 0.56
CA VAL A 3 -9.70 -12.39 0.98
C VAL A 3 -8.79 -12.12 2.19
N ASN A 4 -8.70 -13.10 3.09
CA ASN A 4 -7.79 -13.07 4.23
C ASN A 4 -6.47 -13.81 3.94
N GLN A 5 -5.50 -13.72 4.85
CA GLN A 5 -4.15 -14.30 4.67
C GLN A 5 -4.15 -15.84 4.56
N GLU A 6 -5.08 -16.52 5.20
CA GLU A 6 -5.24 -17.97 5.15
C GLU A 6 -5.75 -18.42 3.78
N GLN A 7 -6.84 -17.81 3.31
CA GLN A 7 -7.39 -18.01 1.96
C GLN A 7 -6.36 -17.72 0.87
N VAL A 8 -5.49 -16.73 1.07
CA VAL A 8 -4.38 -16.43 0.15
C VAL A 8 -3.38 -17.58 0.10
N ARG A 9 -3.04 -18.19 1.23
CA ARG A 9 -2.10 -19.33 1.31
C ARG A 9 -2.70 -20.58 0.70
N GLU A 10 -3.97 -20.85 0.97
CA GLU A 10 -4.66 -22.08 0.54
C GLU A 10 -5.08 -22.07 -0.93
N SER A 11 -5.44 -20.91 -1.47
CA SER A 11 -6.04 -20.84 -2.80
C SER A 11 -5.07 -21.09 -3.96
N GLY A 12 -3.76 -21.22 -3.70
CA GLY A 12 -2.73 -21.33 -4.74
C GLY A 12 -2.69 -20.15 -5.71
N ARG A 13 -3.46 -19.08 -5.43
CA ARG A 13 -3.58 -17.91 -6.29
C ARG A 13 -2.29 -17.12 -6.22
N GLU A 14 -1.85 -16.58 -7.36
CA GLU A 14 -0.73 -15.65 -7.40
C GLU A 14 -1.12 -14.33 -6.74
N VAL A 15 -1.08 -14.29 -5.41
CA VAL A 15 -1.37 -13.10 -4.60
C VAL A 15 -0.06 -12.64 -3.97
N ALA A 16 0.11 -11.32 -3.94
CA ALA A 16 1.17 -10.65 -3.21
C ALA A 16 0.56 -9.70 -2.18
N THR A 17 1.35 -9.32 -1.18
CA THR A 17 0.90 -8.48 -0.07
C THR A 17 1.81 -7.28 0.07
N ILE A 18 1.22 -6.09 0.14
CA ILE A 18 1.89 -4.89 0.63
C ILE A 18 1.53 -4.72 2.10
N ARG A 19 2.52 -4.40 2.94
CA ARG A 19 2.35 -4.05 4.34
C ARG A 19 2.95 -2.67 4.57
N VAL A 20 2.22 -1.82 5.28
CA VAL A 20 2.66 -0.49 5.72
C VAL A 20 2.43 -0.41 7.22
N GLU A 21 3.45 -0.05 7.99
CA GLU A 21 3.31 0.16 9.43
C GLU A 21 2.69 1.54 9.69
N MET A 22 1.87 1.65 10.73
CA MET A 22 1.31 2.95 11.11
C MET A 22 2.39 3.90 11.67
N ALA A 23 3.50 3.36 12.18
CA ALA A 23 4.69 4.12 12.54
C ALA A 23 5.31 4.90 11.36
N ASP A 24 5.06 4.46 10.12
CA ASP A 24 5.50 5.19 8.94
C ASP A 24 4.53 6.33 8.60
N VAL A 25 3.35 6.45 9.21
CA VAL A 25 2.34 7.46 8.83
C VAL A 25 2.46 8.69 9.72
N ASP A 26 2.83 9.83 9.15
CA ASP A 26 3.15 11.05 9.89
C ASP A 26 2.00 11.51 10.80
N ARG A 27 0.74 11.44 10.33
CA ARG A 27 -0.43 11.72 11.18
C ARG A 27 -0.53 10.76 12.38
N ALA A 28 -0.21 9.48 12.20
CA ALA A 28 -0.25 8.52 13.29
C ALA A 28 0.86 8.78 14.32
N VAL A 29 2.04 9.25 13.87
CA VAL A 29 3.11 9.71 14.76
C VAL A 29 2.67 10.95 15.56
N LEU A 30 2.09 11.95 14.90
CA LEU A 30 1.60 13.17 15.55
C LEU A 30 0.50 12.90 16.58
N ASP A 31 -0.32 11.88 16.34
CA ASP A 31 -1.43 11.51 17.22
C ASP A 31 -1.02 10.43 18.26
N ASP A 32 0.27 10.08 18.36
CA ASP A 32 0.82 8.98 19.19
C ASP A 32 0.06 7.64 19.04
N ALA A 33 -0.39 7.36 17.81
CA ALA A 33 -1.22 6.23 17.44
C ALA A 33 -0.52 5.36 16.38
N THR A 34 0.75 5.05 16.62
CA THR A 34 1.66 4.37 15.68
C THR A 34 1.53 2.85 15.67
N GLU A 35 0.79 2.28 16.61
CA GLU A 35 0.60 0.84 16.72
C GLU A 35 -0.21 0.26 15.55
N GLY A 36 0.29 -0.86 15.03
CA GLY A 36 -0.39 -1.65 14.01
C GLY A 36 -0.01 -1.29 12.57
N PHE A 37 -0.84 -1.74 11.62
CA PHE A 37 -0.47 -1.82 10.22
C PHE A 37 -1.67 -1.87 9.28
N VAL A 38 -1.39 -1.62 7.99
CA VAL A 38 -2.26 -1.90 6.86
C VAL A 38 -1.62 -2.99 5.99
N LYS A 39 -2.36 -4.06 5.72
CA LYS A 39 -2.02 -5.09 4.73
C LYS A 39 -3.01 -5.02 3.57
N ILE A 40 -2.51 -4.94 2.34
CA ILE A 40 -3.32 -5.05 1.12
C ILE A 40 -2.82 -6.23 0.30
N HIS A 41 -3.74 -7.12 -0.03
CA HIS A 41 -3.52 -8.28 -0.90
C HIS A 41 -3.93 -7.91 -2.34
N TYR A 42 -3.06 -8.22 -3.31
CA TYR A 42 -3.29 -7.94 -4.72
C TYR A 42 -2.86 -9.09 -5.62
N ARG A 43 -3.43 -9.19 -6.81
CA ARG A 43 -3.03 -10.21 -7.80
C ARG A 43 -1.65 -9.88 -8.36
N ARG A 44 -0.72 -10.85 -8.34
CA ARG A 44 0.61 -10.73 -8.93
C ARG A 44 0.51 -10.41 -10.42
N GLY A 45 1.41 -9.56 -10.91
CA GLY A 45 1.38 -9.10 -12.30
C GLY A 45 0.32 -8.05 -12.60
N SER A 46 -0.57 -7.71 -11.66
CA SER A 46 -1.51 -6.58 -11.78
C SER A 46 -1.52 -5.70 -10.54
N ASP A 47 -2.37 -4.69 -10.52
CA ASP A 47 -2.62 -3.81 -9.37
C ASP A 47 -3.97 -4.11 -8.68
N ARG A 48 -4.65 -5.17 -9.10
CA ARG A 48 -6.00 -5.50 -8.64
C ARG A 48 -5.98 -5.92 -7.18
N ILE A 49 -6.68 -5.15 -6.34
CA ILE A 49 -6.88 -5.44 -4.92
C ILE A 49 -7.85 -6.63 -4.80
N VAL A 50 -7.49 -7.62 -3.99
CA VAL A 50 -8.32 -8.80 -3.70
C VAL A 50 -8.74 -8.89 -2.24
N GLY A 51 -8.07 -8.15 -1.34
CA GLY A 51 -8.44 -8.05 0.06
C GLY A 51 -7.53 -7.12 0.83
N ALA A 52 -7.94 -6.77 2.05
CA ALA A 52 -7.12 -5.98 2.96
C ALA A 52 -7.49 -6.24 4.43
N THR A 53 -6.49 -6.09 5.28
CA THR A 53 -6.59 -6.17 6.74
C THR A 53 -5.94 -4.93 7.33
N ILE A 54 -6.63 -4.25 8.24
CA ILE A 54 -6.11 -3.07 8.94
C ILE A 54 -6.24 -3.29 10.44
N VAL A 55 -5.15 -3.09 11.15
CA VAL A 55 -5.08 -3.09 12.62
C VAL A 55 -4.48 -1.75 12.99
N ALA A 56 -5.28 -0.78 13.40
CA ALA A 56 -4.83 0.58 13.72
C ALA A 56 -5.96 1.36 14.41
N ALA A 57 -5.61 2.47 15.05
CA ALA A 57 -6.61 3.48 15.40
C ALA A 57 -7.33 3.96 14.12
N ARG A 58 -8.67 4.04 14.16
CA ARG A 58 -9.51 4.44 13.02
C ARG A 58 -9.46 3.48 11.82
N ALA A 59 -9.28 2.19 12.08
CA ALA A 59 -9.28 1.15 11.04
C ALA A 59 -10.58 1.08 10.23
N GLY A 60 -11.73 1.37 10.86
CA GLY A 60 -13.05 1.36 10.21
C GLY A 60 -13.17 2.40 9.10
N GLU A 61 -12.64 3.60 9.31
CA GLU A 61 -12.63 4.67 8.32
C GLU A 61 -11.65 4.36 7.18
N LEU A 62 -10.47 3.82 7.50
CA LEU A 62 -9.46 3.45 6.51
C LEU A 62 -9.93 2.29 5.61
N ILE A 63 -10.55 1.26 6.21
CA ILE A 63 -10.98 0.07 5.45
C ILE A 63 -12.15 0.39 4.51
N SER A 64 -12.95 1.42 4.83
CA SER A 64 -14.00 1.93 3.94
C SER A 64 -13.44 2.37 2.59
N GLY A 65 -12.31 3.10 2.58
CA GLY A 65 -11.63 3.50 1.34
C GLY A 65 -11.19 2.32 0.48
N ILE A 66 -10.68 1.25 1.10
CA ILE A 66 -10.33 0.01 0.37
C ILE A 66 -11.57 -0.70 -0.16
N SER A 67 -12.65 -0.76 0.63
CA SER A 67 -13.91 -1.38 0.21
C SER A 67 -14.47 -0.71 -1.03
N VAL A 68 -14.49 0.64 -1.05
CA VAL A 68 -14.91 1.42 -2.22
C VAL A 68 -14.00 1.17 -3.41
N ALA A 69 -12.67 1.18 -3.21
CA ALA A 69 -11.72 0.89 -4.29
C ALA A 69 -11.93 -0.50 -4.91
N MET A 70 -12.11 -1.52 -4.07
CA MET A 70 -12.39 -2.89 -4.52
C MET A 70 -13.71 -2.97 -5.30
N HIS A 71 -14.77 -2.33 -4.82
CA HIS A 71 -16.06 -2.30 -5.49
C HIS A 71 -15.99 -1.59 -6.86
N ALA A 72 -15.28 -0.47 -6.93
CA ALA A 72 -15.07 0.29 -8.16
C ALA A 72 -14.07 -0.35 -9.14
N GLY A 73 -13.44 -1.48 -8.77
CA GLY A 73 -12.37 -2.10 -9.56
C GLY A 73 -11.08 -1.27 -9.63
N ALA A 74 -10.92 -0.28 -8.75
CA ALA A 74 -9.73 0.54 -8.66
C ALA A 74 -8.58 -0.23 -7.97
N GLY A 75 -7.41 -0.24 -8.62
CA GLY A 75 -6.23 -0.93 -8.12
C GLY A 75 -5.30 -0.06 -7.28
N LEU A 76 -4.17 -0.67 -6.88
CA LEU A 76 -3.09 0.00 -6.12
C LEU A 76 -2.49 1.20 -6.86
N SER A 77 -2.50 1.20 -8.18
CA SER A 77 -2.05 2.35 -8.98
C SER A 77 -2.93 3.58 -8.72
N THR A 78 -4.24 3.38 -8.59
CA THR A 78 -5.18 4.46 -8.28
C THR A 78 -4.90 5.03 -6.89
N LEU A 79 -4.72 4.17 -5.88
CA LEU A 79 -4.40 4.62 -4.52
C LEU A 79 -3.12 5.47 -4.45
N SER A 80 -2.09 5.12 -5.22
CA SER A 80 -0.85 5.89 -5.32
C SER A 80 -1.03 7.25 -6.03
N ARG A 81 -1.80 7.28 -7.12
CA ARG A 81 -1.99 8.49 -7.95
C ARG A 81 -3.01 9.46 -7.38
N SER A 82 -3.93 9.00 -6.54
CA SER A 82 -4.91 9.85 -5.87
C SER A 82 -4.21 10.92 -5.00
N ILE A 83 -4.85 12.08 -4.91
CA ILE A 83 -4.45 13.14 -4.00
C ILE A 83 -5.02 12.79 -2.62
N HIS A 84 -4.14 12.44 -1.69
CA HIS A 84 -4.48 12.22 -0.29
C HIS A 84 -4.12 13.49 0.50
N PRO A 85 -5.03 14.07 1.28
CA PRO A 85 -4.72 15.23 2.11
C PRO A 85 -3.60 14.90 3.12
N TYR A 86 -2.74 15.88 3.38
CA TYR A 86 -1.61 15.76 4.30
C TYR A 86 -1.65 16.81 5.43
N PRO A 87 -1.37 16.45 6.70
CA PRO A 87 -1.14 15.09 7.18
C PRO A 87 -2.47 14.39 7.54
N THR A 88 -2.73 13.20 7.00
CA THR A 88 -3.89 12.36 7.38
C THR A 88 -3.53 10.88 7.50
N ARG A 89 -4.31 10.11 8.29
CA ARG A 89 -4.16 8.64 8.36
C ARG A 89 -4.40 7.97 7.00
N GLY A 90 -5.20 8.60 6.13
CA GLY A 90 -5.51 8.10 4.78
C GLY A 90 -4.29 7.97 3.87
N GLU A 91 -3.20 8.68 4.15
CA GLU A 91 -1.93 8.53 3.44
C GLU A 91 -1.37 7.12 3.43
N VAL A 92 -1.74 6.29 4.40
CA VAL A 92 -1.37 4.87 4.42
C VAL A 92 -1.81 4.14 3.14
N LEU A 93 -2.93 4.57 2.54
CA LEU A 93 -3.44 4.05 1.26
C LEU A 93 -2.51 4.43 0.10
N ARG A 94 -2.06 5.70 0.07
CA ARG A 94 -1.05 6.17 -0.89
C ARG A 94 0.25 5.39 -0.73
N ARG A 95 0.75 5.26 0.51
CA ARG A 95 1.99 4.53 0.81
C ARG A 95 1.91 3.07 0.41
N ALA A 96 0.75 2.43 0.54
CA ALA A 96 0.55 1.07 0.06
C ALA A 96 0.61 0.99 -1.48
N GLY A 97 -0.01 1.93 -2.19
CA GLY A 97 0.11 2.05 -3.65
C GLY A 97 1.55 2.32 -4.10
N ASP A 98 2.28 3.18 -3.40
CA ASP A 98 3.69 3.47 -3.66
C ASP A 98 4.58 2.25 -3.38
N GLY A 99 4.27 1.50 -2.31
CA GLY A 99 4.89 0.20 -2.03
C GLY A 99 4.76 -0.75 -3.20
N TRP A 100 3.58 -0.84 -3.81
CA TRP A 100 3.37 -1.61 -5.05
C TRP A 100 4.16 -1.07 -6.24
N ASN A 101 4.18 0.25 -6.47
CA ASN A 101 4.97 0.85 -7.55
C ASN A 101 6.46 0.48 -7.44
N ARG A 102 7.02 0.44 -6.24
CA ARG A 102 8.42 0.02 -6.01
C ARG A 102 8.67 -1.42 -6.44
N THR A 103 7.69 -2.32 -6.32
CA THR A 103 7.83 -3.72 -6.78
C THR A 103 7.97 -3.85 -8.30
N ARG A 104 7.53 -2.83 -9.07
CA ARG A 104 7.62 -2.81 -10.54
C ARG A 104 8.95 -2.31 -11.07
N LEU A 105 9.77 -1.67 -10.25
CA LEU A 105 11.07 -1.16 -10.67
C LEU A 105 12.03 -2.34 -10.90
N SER A 106 12.48 -2.53 -12.14
CA SER A 106 13.44 -3.58 -12.44
C SER A 106 14.76 -3.33 -11.70
N PRO A 107 15.45 -4.38 -11.19
CA PRO A 107 16.71 -4.20 -10.45
C PRO A 107 17.81 -3.52 -11.26
N ARG A 108 17.78 -3.65 -12.59
CA ARG A 108 18.70 -2.95 -13.51
C ARG A 108 18.37 -1.48 -13.60
N LEU A 109 17.09 -1.14 -13.79
CA LEU A 109 16.66 0.25 -13.88
C LEU A 109 16.90 1.00 -12.57
N LYS A 110 16.64 0.35 -11.42
CA LYS A 110 16.96 0.92 -10.10
C LYS A 110 18.46 1.28 -9.98
N ARG A 111 19.35 0.38 -10.40
CA ARG A 111 20.80 0.64 -10.37
C ARG A 111 21.23 1.81 -11.24
N VAL A 112 20.69 1.91 -12.47
CA VAL A 112 20.97 3.03 -13.37
C VAL A 112 20.46 4.34 -12.77
N PHE A 113 19.23 4.32 -12.24
CA PHE A 113 18.62 5.49 -11.60
C PHE A 113 19.40 5.96 -10.38
N ASP A 114 19.84 5.03 -9.51
CA ASP A 114 20.66 5.34 -8.33
C ASP A 114 22.05 5.88 -8.70
N ALA A 115 22.64 5.44 -9.81
CA ALA A 115 23.92 5.95 -10.30
C ALA A 115 23.76 7.37 -10.86
N TRP A 116 22.71 7.62 -11.63
CA TRP A 116 22.38 8.93 -12.17
C TRP A 116 22.06 9.95 -11.06
N LEU A 117 21.22 9.59 -10.08
CA LEU A 117 20.93 10.46 -8.93
C LEU A 117 22.17 10.79 -8.11
N ARG A 118 23.11 9.85 -7.98
CA ARG A 118 24.41 10.11 -7.31
C ARG A 118 25.28 11.08 -8.09
N TRP A 119 25.20 11.06 -9.42
CA TRP A 119 25.91 12.01 -10.27
C TRP A 119 25.30 13.42 -10.18
N GLN A 120 23.96 13.55 -10.16
CA GLN A 120 23.29 14.85 -10.02
C GLN A 120 23.46 15.52 -8.64
N ARG A 121 23.81 14.75 -7.61
CA ARG A 121 24.06 15.25 -6.25
C ARG A 121 25.52 15.64 -6.02
N ARG A 122 26.36 15.58 -7.05
CA ARG A 122 27.72 16.15 -7.09
C ARG A 122 27.68 17.43 -7.90
#